data_AF-A0A163CAI8-F1
#
_entry.id   AF-A0A163CAI8-F1
#
_cell.length_a   1.000
_cell.length_b   1.000
_cell.length_c   1.000
_cell.angle_alpha   90.00
_cell.angle_beta   90.00
_cell.angle_gamma   90.00
#
_symmetry.space_group_name_H-M   'P 1'
#
loop_
_entity.id
_entity.type
_entity.pdbx_description
1 polymer ?
#
loop_
_entity_poly.entity_id
_entity_poly.type
_entity_poly.pdbx_seq_one_letter_code
_entity_poly.pdbx_strand_id
1 'polypeptide(L)'
;MAHLEFEDSYEFEKHVARQCEELGYEVVMPPKNQPGYDIEIIKGKERIAVQVKCYKAKSPIAVLNRFMDFLELPIAASFTSGWLITQSGFGKPSMTLVETERPSNLMLGVSTGKTINWKYDPEGKLSHNNESDEEPSHAKEEDGGTKYFGVFTCKGGVGKTTVAAHLAGAFALMGFDVILLDLDPDKNLRKLFLEDPSSDDNEGPASLYVPPHKRDKMGSTITVLNADQWNERAYPEVKVVICDCSPVLNQNPDHLVEKFDYCVLPTTLNPLGIAKGGDVITRTFAHIRKKNKKAEMFAVVNSYNSAQSYERQNSTLLSMLEKSISQYSQTDPKCQLIHPSYAKIRQSKLLQYWGMHIIDGSPPALAFREVAGRNYPRTDFLQLAGFLQDHTSIMSISELKQ
;
A
#
# COMPACT_ATOMS: atom_id res chain seq x y z
N MET A 1 5.09 -4.86 32.61
CA MET A 1 4.19 -3.69 32.44
C MET A 1 3.29 -4.01 31.27
N ALA A 2 1.97 -3.89 31.41
CA ALA A 2 1.07 -4.10 30.28
C ALA A 2 1.43 -3.05 29.21
N HIS A 3 1.80 -3.49 28.01
CA HIS A 3 1.95 -2.58 26.89
C HIS A 3 0.55 -2.06 26.54
N LEU A 4 0.34 -0.76 26.67
CA LEU A 4 -0.87 -0.10 26.19
C LEU A 4 -0.78 -0.13 24.66
N GLU A 5 -1.41 -1.13 24.04
CA GLU A 5 -1.50 -1.27 22.60
C GLU A 5 -2.84 -0.76 22.12
N PHE A 6 -2.82 0.27 21.28
CA PHE A 6 -3.99 0.79 20.61
C PHE A 6 -4.20 0.03 19.30
N GLU A 7 -5.47 -0.26 19.00
CA GLU A 7 -5.91 -0.82 17.72
C GLU A 7 -6.54 0.23 16.79
N ASP A 8 -6.74 1.44 17.30
CA ASP A 8 -7.44 2.51 16.62
C ASP A 8 -6.56 3.77 16.58
N SER A 9 -6.32 4.28 15.37
CA SER A 9 -5.44 5.43 15.17
C SER A 9 -5.93 6.70 15.86
N TYR A 10 -7.26 6.87 16.00
CA TYR A 10 -7.84 8.06 16.61
C TYR A 10 -7.73 8.04 18.13
N GLU A 11 -7.87 6.87 18.75
CA GLU A 11 -7.60 6.72 20.19
C GLU A 11 -6.11 6.93 20.49
N PHE A 12 -5.22 6.44 19.62
CA PHE A 12 -3.79 6.69 19.73
C PHE A 12 -3.43 8.17 19.54
N GLU A 13 -4.06 8.86 18.60
CA GLU A 13 -3.92 10.30 18.38
C GLU A 13 -4.29 11.11 19.64
N LYS A 14 -5.44 10.81 20.24
CA LYS A 14 -5.85 11.44 21.52
C LYS A 14 -4.88 11.15 22.65
N HIS A 15 -4.34 9.93 22.71
CA HIS A 15 -3.34 9.57 23.71
C HIS A 15 -2.07 10.40 23.55
N VAL A 16 -1.55 10.52 22.33
CA VAL A 16 -0.37 11.36 22.04
C VAL A 16 -0.66 12.84 22.31
N ALA A 17 -1.85 13.34 21.98
CA ALA A 17 -2.27 14.70 22.30
C ALA A 17 -2.16 14.99 23.81
N ARG A 18 -2.68 14.10 24.66
CA ARG A 18 -2.56 14.24 26.13
C ARG A 18 -1.09 14.23 26.58
N GLN A 19 -0.26 13.36 26.00
CA GLN A 19 1.18 13.34 26.30
C GLN A 19 1.86 14.66 25.92
N CYS A 20 1.44 15.33 24.84
CA CYS A 20 1.94 16.65 24.47
C CYS A 20 1.46 17.75 25.44
N GLU A 21 0.22 17.69 25.92
CA GLU A 21 -0.29 18.61 26.96
C GLU A 21 0.53 18.49 28.25
N GLU A 22 0.84 17.26 28.68
CA GLU A 22 1.68 16.98 29.86
C GLU A 22 3.12 17.51 29.69
N LEU A 23 3.63 17.59 28.46
CA LEU A 23 4.91 18.25 28.14
C LEU A 23 4.82 19.79 28.12
N GLY A 24 3.64 20.34 28.42
CA GLY A 24 3.36 21.76 28.50
C GLY A 24 3.20 22.45 27.15
N TYR A 25 2.71 21.72 26.14
CA TYR A 25 2.29 22.31 24.86
C TYR A 25 0.79 22.57 24.87
N GLU A 26 0.38 23.66 24.21
CA GLU A 26 -1.00 23.82 23.77
C GLU A 26 -1.24 22.90 22.57
N VAL A 27 -2.32 22.11 22.60
CA VAL A 27 -2.64 21.14 21.56
C VAL A 27 -3.83 21.60 20.73
N VAL A 28 -3.65 21.59 19.42
CA VAL A 28 -4.66 21.94 18.41
C VAL A 28 -4.91 20.72 17.54
N MET A 29 -6.15 20.24 17.57
CA MET A 29 -6.61 19.14 16.70
C MET A 29 -7.08 19.73 15.38
N PRO A 30 -6.38 19.49 14.25
CA PRO A 30 -6.77 20.02 12.95
C PRO A 30 -8.08 19.39 12.44
N PRO A 31 -8.72 20.00 11.42
CA PRO A 31 -9.85 19.39 10.74
C PRO A 31 -9.50 18.00 10.19
N LYS A 32 -10.50 17.10 10.13
CA LYS A 32 -10.33 15.77 9.52
C LYS A 32 -9.77 15.89 8.10
N ASN A 33 -8.89 14.97 7.72
CA ASN A 33 -8.19 14.90 6.42
C ASN A 33 -7.16 16.02 6.18
N GLN A 34 -6.69 16.70 7.22
CA GLN A 34 -5.55 17.60 7.12
C GLN A 34 -4.31 16.86 6.55
N PRO A 35 -3.73 17.31 5.44
CA PRO A 35 -2.59 16.62 4.84
C PRO A 35 -1.32 16.83 5.66
N GLY A 36 -0.67 15.71 6.01
CA GLY A 36 0.72 15.67 6.47
C GLY A 36 0.94 15.61 7.98
N TYR A 37 -0.02 16.06 8.78
CA TYR A 37 0.05 16.01 10.24
C TYR A 37 -1.32 15.75 10.86
N ASP A 38 -1.31 15.17 12.06
CA ASP A 38 -2.51 14.76 12.80
C ASP A 38 -2.78 15.68 14.00
N ILE A 39 -1.74 16.27 14.59
CA ILE A 39 -1.83 17.16 15.74
C ILE A 39 -0.90 18.36 15.51
N GLU A 40 -1.36 19.57 15.85
CA GLU A 40 -0.50 20.74 15.94
C GLU A 40 -0.25 21.05 17.42
N ILE A 41 1.00 21.29 17.80
CA ILE A 41 1.36 21.65 19.17
C ILE A 41 2.13 22.97 19.22
N ILE A 42 1.84 23.81 20.22
CA ILE A 42 2.36 25.18 20.31
C ILE A 42 2.97 25.42 21.68
N LYS A 43 4.18 25.99 21.70
CA LYS A 43 4.84 26.44 22.93
C LYS A 43 5.67 27.69 22.69
N GLY A 44 5.14 28.84 23.09
CA GLY A 44 5.78 30.14 22.85
C GLY A 44 5.87 30.45 21.37
N LYS A 45 7.07 30.36 20.78
CA LYS A 45 7.30 30.57 19.34
C LYS A 45 7.40 29.27 18.55
N GLU A 46 7.48 28.14 19.22
CA GLU A 46 7.53 26.83 18.59
C GLU A 46 6.12 26.44 18.17
N ARG A 47 6.00 26.03 16.91
CA ARG A 47 4.77 25.52 16.31
C ARG A 47 5.15 24.24 15.60
N ILE A 48 4.69 23.11 16.10
CA ILE A 48 5.22 21.80 15.69
C ILE A 48 4.09 20.99 15.06
N ALA A 49 4.37 20.44 13.90
CA ALA A 49 3.48 19.48 13.25
C ALA A 49 3.78 18.08 13.80
N VAL A 50 2.78 17.41 14.35
CA VAL A 50 2.93 16.06 14.89
C VAL A 50 2.15 15.08 14.00
N GLN A 51 2.83 14.04 13.53
CA GLN A 51 2.22 12.91 12.84
C GLN A 51 2.30 11.68 13.73
N VAL A 52 1.19 10.96 13.86
CA VAL A 52 1.05 9.76 14.70
C VAL A 52 0.83 8.52 13.86
N LYS A 53 1.45 7.38 14.23
CA LYS A 53 1.24 6.09 13.57
C LYS A 53 1.01 4.95 14.56
N CYS A 54 -0.21 4.40 14.54
CA CYS A 54 -0.71 3.33 15.40
C CYS A 54 -0.45 1.92 14.80
N TYR A 55 0.65 1.74 14.07
CA TYR A 55 0.92 0.49 13.37
C TYR A 55 1.34 -0.60 14.37
N LYS A 56 0.90 -1.85 14.14
CA LYS A 56 1.37 -3.02 14.92
C LYS A 56 2.86 -3.31 14.67
N ALA A 57 3.30 -3.17 13.43
CA ALA A 57 4.71 -3.32 13.05
C ALA A 57 5.48 -2.00 13.19
N LYS A 58 6.80 -2.08 13.29
CA LYS A 58 7.69 -0.91 13.24
C LYS A 58 7.43 -0.06 12.00
N SER A 59 7.41 1.26 12.18
CA SER A 59 7.18 2.21 11.09
C SER A 59 8.29 2.13 10.04
N PRO A 60 7.94 1.93 8.76
CA PRO A 60 8.89 1.88 7.65
C PRO A 60 9.58 3.23 7.37
N ILE A 61 10.71 3.18 6.63
CA ILE A 61 11.40 4.39 6.14
C ILE A 61 10.52 5.19 5.17
N ALA A 62 9.60 4.53 4.44
CA ALA A 62 8.71 5.23 3.53
C ALA A 62 7.78 6.24 4.23
N VAL A 63 7.37 5.95 5.46
CA VAL A 63 6.57 6.87 6.29
C VAL A 63 7.41 8.07 6.71
N LEU A 64 8.66 7.83 7.13
CA LEU A 64 9.60 8.88 7.50
C LEU A 64 9.87 9.81 6.31
N ASN A 65 10.22 9.26 5.14
CA ASN A 65 10.46 10.04 3.92
C ASN A 65 9.26 10.88 3.54
N ARG A 66 8.04 10.32 3.60
CA ARG A 66 6.81 11.06 3.33
C ARG A 66 6.61 12.24 4.29
N PHE A 67 6.92 12.05 5.57
CA PHE A 67 6.80 13.11 6.57
C PHE A 67 7.85 14.21 6.39
N MET A 68 9.10 13.85 6.07
CA MET A 68 10.14 14.83 5.74
C MET A 68 9.78 15.64 4.49
N ASP A 69 9.29 15.00 3.43
CA ASP A 69 8.80 15.70 2.24
C ASP A 69 7.66 16.67 2.58
N PHE A 70 6.76 16.31 3.50
CA PHE A 70 5.72 17.22 3.98
C PHE A 70 6.30 18.48 4.64
N LEU A 71 7.34 18.35 5.47
CA LEU A 71 7.97 19.47 6.15
C LEU A 71 8.63 20.47 5.18
N GLU A 72 8.93 20.06 3.95
CA GLU A 72 9.45 20.93 2.89
C GLU A 72 8.36 21.67 2.11
N LEU A 73 7.07 21.30 2.27
CA LEU A 73 5.98 21.92 1.52
C LEU A 73 5.61 23.31 2.06
N PRO A 74 5.09 24.23 1.20
CA PRO A 74 4.65 25.55 1.65
C PRO A 74 3.58 25.52 2.75
N ILE A 75 2.74 24.48 2.77
CA ILE A 75 1.73 24.28 3.82
C ILE A 75 2.34 23.99 5.19
N ALA A 76 3.59 23.51 5.22
CA ALA A 76 4.32 23.26 6.46
C ALA A 76 5.19 24.46 6.89
N ALA A 77 5.24 25.54 6.10
CA ALA A 77 6.11 26.70 6.35
C ALA A 77 5.80 27.44 7.67
N SER A 78 4.61 27.25 8.23
CA SER A 78 4.26 27.79 9.56
C SER A 78 4.84 26.99 10.72
N PHE A 79 5.32 25.77 10.50
CA PHE A 79 5.88 24.91 11.54
C PHE A 79 7.38 25.13 11.68
N THR A 80 7.84 25.20 12.93
CA THR A 80 9.25 25.28 13.28
C THR A 80 9.95 23.92 13.20
N SER A 81 9.21 22.83 13.43
CA SER A 81 9.71 21.46 13.36
C SER A 81 8.55 20.46 13.21
N GLY A 82 8.88 19.19 12.95
CA GLY A 82 7.94 18.09 12.87
C GLY A 82 8.29 16.95 13.84
N TRP A 83 7.28 16.35 14.47
CA TRP A 83 7.42 15.17 15.32
C TRP A 83 6.70 13.98 14.69
N LEU A 84 7.42 12.90 14.41
CA LEU A 84 6.82 11.63 14.02
C LEU A 84 6.78 10.71 15.24
N ILE A 85 5.59 10.39 15.73
CA ILE A 85 5.37 9.59 16.93
C ILE A 85 4.69 8.27 16.55
N THR A 86 5.24 7.15 17.01
CA THR A 86 4.75 5.81 16.63
C THR A 86 4.45 4.97 17.86
N GLN A 87 3.55 3.99 17.74
CA GLN A 87 3.32 3.01 18.80
C GLN A 87 4.44 1.95 18.83
N SER A 88 4.76 1.37 17.67
CA SER A 88 5.66 0.22 17.57
C SER A 88 7.12 0.56 17.25
N GLY A 89 7.48 1.85 17.24
CA GLY A 89 8.84 2.29 16.93
C GLY A 89 9.19 2.30 15.45
N PHE A 90 10.49 2.42 15.16
CA PHE A 90 11.00 2.66 13.81
C PHE A 90 11.85 1.50 13.29
N GLY A 91 11.82 1.29 11.97
CA GLY A 91 12.75 0.42 11.28
C GLY A 91 14.20 0.90 11.43
N LYS A 92 15.15 -0.03 11.38
CA LYS A 92 16.59 0.28 11.37
C LYS A 92 16.98 1.25 10.24
N PRO A 93 16.48 1.11 8.99
CA PRO A 93 16.78 2.07 7.93
C PRO A 93 16.36 3.51 8.26
N SER A 94 15.20 3.69 8.89
CA SER A 94 14.74 5.00 9.36
C SER A 94 15.69 5.61 10.39
N MET A 95 16.17 4.80 11.34
CA MET A 95 17.14 5.25 12.36
C MET A 95 18.49 5.61 11.73
N THR A 96 19.01 4.77 10.83
CA THR A 96 20.25 5.03 10.11
C THR A 96 20.17 6.34 9.31
N LEU A 97 19.03 6.62 8.67
CA LEU A 97 18.82 7.84 7.89
C LEU A 97 18.96 9.09 8.77
N VAL A 98 18.21 9.18 9.88
CA VAL A 98 18.25 10.37 10.75
C VAL A 98 19.58 10.53 11.48
N GLU A 99 20.27 9.44 11.81
CA GLU A 99 21.62 9.47 12.39
C GLU A 99 22.66 10.00 11.39
N THR A 100 22.46 9.72 10.10
CA THR A 100 23.35 10.11 9.01
C THR A 100 23.09 11.55 8.55
N GLU A 101 21.84 11.89 8.24
CA GLU A 101 21.45 13.18 7.67
C GLU A 101 21.30 14.28 8.72
N ARG A 102 21.00 13.90 9.96
CA ARG A 102 20.82 14.79 11.12
C ARG A 102 19.87 15.98 10.85
N PRO A 103 18.62 15.73 10.43
CA PRO A 103 17.64 16.79 10.21
C PRO A 103 17.35 17.58 11.50
N SER A 104 17.61 18.89 11.48
CA SER A 104 17.48 19.74 12.69
C SER A 104 16.03 20.08 13.05
N ASN A 105 15.10 19.92 12.13
CA ASN A 105 13.67 20.25 12.28
C ASN A 105 12.78 19.00 12.43
N LEU A 106 13.34 17.87 12.89
CA LEU A 106 12.64 16.60 13.02
C LEU A 106 12.90 15.93 14.38
N MET A 107 11.87 15.35 14.99
CA MET A 107 12.00 14.44 16.14
C MET A 107 11.27 13.12 15.90
N LEU A 108 11.82 12.02 16.40
CA LEU A 108 11.21 10.69 16.32
C LEU A 108 10.90 10.16 17.72
N GLY A 109 9.63 9.87 17.98
CA GLY A 109 9.14 9.42 19.28
C GLY A 109 8.46 8.05 19.22
N VAL A 110 8.56 7.29 20.31
CA VAL A 110 7.74 6.10 20.55
C VAL A 110 6.84 6.37 21.73
N SER A 111 5.54 6.43 21.49
CA SER A 111 4.57 6.61 22.57
C SER A 111 4.53 5.33 23.42
N THR A 112 4.76 5.50 24.71
CA THR A 112 4.51 4.47 25.72
C THR A 112 3.21 4.82 26.44
N GLY A 113 2.71 3.92 27.30
CA GLY A 113 1.49 4.20 28.05
C GLY A 113 1.51 5.50 28.88
N LYS A 114 2.69 6.05 29.19
CA LYS A 114 2.83 7.27 30.02
C LYS A 114 3.61 8.40 29.37
N THR A 115 4.66 8.11 28.62
CA THR A 115 5.52 9.15 28.05
C THR A 115 5.88 8.86 26.60
N ILE A 116 6.43 9.86 25.91
CA ILE A 116 7.05 9.68 24.60
C ILE A 116 8.55 9.37 24.80
N ASN A 117 8.98 8.19 24.36
CA ASN A 117 10.38 7.78 24.32
C ASN A 117 11.03 8.27 23.03
N TRP A 118 11.81 9.36 23.13
CA TRP A 118 12.51 9.95 21.99
C TRP A 118 13.64 9.06 21.49
N LYS A 119 13.55 8.65 20.23
CA LYS A 119 14.57 7.87 19.52
C LYS A 119 15.52 8.76 18.73
N TYR A 120 15.06 9.95 18.34
CA TYR A 120 15.86 10.96 17.68
C TYR A 120 15.42 12.34 18.18
N ASP A 121 16.39 13.08 18.72
CA ASP A 121 16.27 14.47 19.17
C ASP A 121 17.55 15.20 18.72
N PRO A 122 17.46 16.15 17.76
CA PRO A 122 18.62 16.83 17.22
C PRO A 122 19.32 17.75 18.24
N GLU A 123 18.64 18.14 19.32
CA GLU A 123 19.15 19.09 20.31
C GLU A 123 19.35 18.47 21.70
N GLY A 124 18.90 17.24 21.93
CA GLY A 124 19.06 16.49 23.19
C GLY A 124 18.37 17.14 24.38
N LYS A 125 17.28 17.88 24.14
CA LYS A 125 16.66 18.81 25.12
C LYS A 125 15.72 18.13 26.13
N LEU A 126 15.33 16.87 25.94
CA LEU A 126 14.25 16.26 26.74
C LEU A 126 14.67 14.93 27.40
N SER A 127 14.81 14.91 28.73
CA SER A 127 14.88 13.68 29.54
C SER A 127 14.05 13.75 30.83
N HIS A 128 13.21 12.72 31.02
CA HIS A 128 12.47 12.15 32.19
C HIS A 128 11.72 13.02 33.22
N ASN A 129 10.43 12.71 33.49
CA ASN A 129 9.92 12.03 34.72
C ASN A 129 8.36 11.93 34.86
N ASN A 130 7.90 10.73 35.26
CA ASN A 130 6.84 10.24 36.19
C ASN A 130 5.37 10.77 36.27
N GLU A 131 4.44 9.77 36.19
CA GLU A 131 3.10 9.55 36.84
C GLU A 131 1.94 10.53 36.47
N SER A 132 0.66 10.17 36.23
CA SER A 132 -0.23 9.02 36.55
C SER A 132 -1.46 8.96 35.60
N ASP A 133 -2.09 7.79 35.49
CA ASP A 133 -3.11 7.37 34.49
C ASP A 133 -4.55 7.93 34.68
N GLU A 134 -5.30 8.15 33.58
CA GLU A 134 -6.77 7.92 33.47
C GLU A 134 -7.31 8.01 32.00
N GLU A 135 -8.08 7.00 31.56
CA GLU A 135 -8.82 6.93 30.27
C GLU A 135 -10.28 7.43 30.45
N PRO A 136 -10.97 7.96 29.40
CA PRO A 136 -11.89 7.07 28.65
C PRO A 136 -12.25 7.44 27.18
N SER A 137 -12.59 6.36 26.45
CA SER A 137 -13.70 6.09 25.51
C SER A 137 -14.06 6.99 24.30
N HIS A 138 -13.84 6.42 23.12
CA HIS A 138 -14.78 6.06 22.04
C HIS A 138 -15.79 7.08 21.50
N ALA A 139 -15.67 7.34 20.19
CA ALA A 139 -16.82 7.54 19.29
C ALA A 139 -16.50 7.06 17.87
N LYS A 140 -17.53 6.54 17.20
CA LYS A 140 -17.53 5.90 15.87
C LYS A 140 -17.66 6.88 14.69
N GLU A 141 -17.32 6.34 13.51
CA GLU A 141 -18.01 6.41 12.20
C GLU A 141 -17.50 7.28 11.03
N GLU A 142 -17.37 6.57 9.89
CA GLU A 142 -17.52 6.81 8.45
C GLU A 142 -17.09 8.13 7.76
N ASP A 143 -16.26 8.03 6.69
CA ASP A 143 -16.69 8.15 5.28
C ASP A 143 -15.54 7.82 4.29
N GLY A 144 -15.87 7.21 3.14
CA GLY A 144 -14.97 6.75 2.08
C GLY A 144 -14.37 5.36 2.33
N GLY A 145 -15.20 4.31 2.24
CA GLY A 145 -14.82 2.93 2.57
C GLY A 145 -13.65 2.38 1.75
N THR A 146 -12.73 1.71 2.44
CA THR A 146 -11.55 1.04 1.87
C THR A 146 -11.96 0.03 0.80
N LYS A 147 -11.30 0.06 -0.36
CA LYS A 147 -11.55 -0.87 -1.46
C LYS A 147 -10.55 -2.02 -1.45
N TYR A 148 -11.07 -3.24 -1.54
CA TYR A 148 -10.27 -4.45 -1.47
C TYR A 148 -10.16 -5.14 -2.85
N PHE A 149 -8.93 -5.35 -3.29
CA PHE A 149 -8.57 -6.06 -4.53
C PHE A 149 -7.95 -7.42 -4.19
N GLY A 150 -8.51 -8.51 -4.70
CA GLY A 150 -7.87 -9.83 -4.67
C GLY A 150 -7.15 -10.14 -5.98
N VAL A 151 -5.83 -10.32 -5.96
CA VAL A 151 -5.07 -10.72 -7.16
C VAL A 151 -4.85 -12.23 -7.11
N PHE A 152 -5.62 -12.95 -7.92
CA PHE A 152 -5.59 -14.41 -7.96
C PHE A 152 -4.83 -14.92 -9.17
N THR A 153 -4.38 -16.17 -9.10
CA THR A 153 -3.85 -16.85 -10.28
C THR A 153 -4.62 -18.11 -10.61
N CYS A 154 -4.65 -18.43 -11.89
CA CYS A 154 -5.16 -19.68 -12.42
C CYS A 154 -4.07 -20.77 -12.50
N LYS A 155 -2.79 -20.37 -12.55
CA LYS A 155 -1.62 -21.24 -12.75
C LYS A 155 -0.36 -20.61 -12.11
N GLY A 156 0.61 -21.44 -11.73
CA GLY A 156 1.92 -20.93 -11.35
C GLY A 156 2.57 -20.13 -12.50
N GLY A 157 3.29 -19.05 -12.18
CA GLY A 157 4.14 -18.35 -13.15
C GLY A 157 3.46 -17.37 -14.12
N VAL A 158 2.17 -17.05 -13.96
CA VAL A 158 1.48 -16.05 -14.81
C VAL A 158 1.71 -14.59 -14.38
N GLY A 159 2.55 -14.35 -13.37
CA GLY A 159 2.91 -13.00 -12.90
C GLY A 159 1.98 -12.38 -11.86
N LYS A 160 1.29 -13.18 -11.04
CA LYS A 160 0.38 -12.72 -9.96
C LYS A 160 1.01 -11.68 -9.03
N THR A 161 2.11 -12.05 -8.37
CA THR A 161 2.86 -11.17 -7.45
C THR A 161 3.38 -9.91 -8.15
N THR A 162 3.87 -10.06 -9.38
CA THR A 162 4.29 -8.92 -10.21
C THR A 162 3.13 -7.97 -10.49
N VAL A 163 1.96 -8.48 -10.84
CA VAL A 163 0.76 -7.68 -11.12
C VAL A 163 0.25 -7.01 -9.85
N ALA A 164 0.21 -7.71 -8.72
CA ALA A 164 -0.20 -7.14 -7.43
C ALA A 164 0.70 -5.96 -7.02
N ALA A 165 2.02 -6.16 -7.06
CA ALA A 165 3.00 -5.13 -6.69
C ALA A 165 2.97 -3.89 -7.59
N HIS A 166 2.89 -4.09 -8.90
CA HIS A 166 2.90 -2.96 -9.84
C HIS A 166 1.53 -2.29 -9.97
N LEU A 167 0.43 -3.01 -9.71
CA LEU A 167 -0.88 -2.38 -9.55
C LEU A 167 -0.91 -1.48 -8.31
N ALA A 168 -0.32 -1.92 -7.18
CA ALA A 168 -0.12 -1.07 -6.01
C ALA A 168 0.72 0.17 -6.37
N GLY A 169 1.80 -0.03 -7.13
CA GLY A 169 2.60 1.05 -7.71
C GLY A 169 1.80 2.07 -8.51
N ALA A 170 0.91 1.59 -9.39
CA ALA A 170 0.10 2.46 -10.22
C ALA A 170 -0.91 3.27 -9.40
N PHE A 171 -1.59 2.66 -8.42
CA PHE A 171 -2.47 3.40 -7.51
C PHE A 171 -1.68 4.40 -6.65
N ALA A 172 -0.47 4.06 -6.21
CA ALA A 172 0.40 5.01 -5.50
C ALA A 172 0.80 6.20 -6.38
N LEU A 173 1.12 5.98 -7.66
CA LEU A 173 1.35 7.08 -8.62
C LEU A 173 0.09 7.93 -8.87
N MET A 174 -1.10 7.36 -8.66
CA MET A 174 -2.38 8.08 -8.71
C MET A 174 -2.73 8.79 -7.39
N GLY A 175 -1.88 8.73 -6.37
CA GLY A 175 -2.04 9.45 -5.10
C GLY A 175 -2.76 8.68 -3.98
N PHE A 176 -2.90 7.35 -4.13
CA PHE A 176 -3.46 6.49 -3.10
C PHE A 176 -2.35 5.91 -2.22
N ASP A 177 -2.54 5.95 -0.90
CA ASP A 177 -1.79 5.07 -0.02
C ASP A 177 -2.35 3.66 -0.14
N VAL A 178 -1.44 2.70 -0.37
CA VAL A 178 -1.81 1.33 -0.69
C VAL A 178 -1.23 0.38 0.35
N ILE A 179 -2.10 -0.50 0.85
CA ILE A 179 -1.67 -1.67 1.62
C ILE A 179 -1.64 -2.87 0.70
N LEU A 180 -0.52 -3.57 0.69
CA LEU A 180 -0.29 -4.76 -0.11
C LEU A 180 -0.15 -5.97 0.82
N LEU A 181 -1.18 -6.81 0.87
CA LEU A 181 -1.20 -8.01 1.71
C LEU A 181 -0.56 -9.19 0.98
N ASP A 182 0.49 -9.76 1.57
CA ASP A 182 1.09 -11.01 1.10
C ASP A 182 0.35 -12.18 1.75
N LEU A 183 -0.57 -12.80 0.99
CA LEU A 183 -1.33 -13.97 1.45
C LEU A 183 -0.70 -15.29 1.00
N ASP A 184 0.42 -15.23 0.29
CA ASP A 184 1.17 -16.39 -0.14
C ASP A 184 2.05 -16.90 1.02
N PRO A 185 1.94 -18.17 1.44
CA PRO A 185 2.77 -18.73 2.50
C PRO A 185 4.28 -18.57 2.26
N ASP A 186 4.71 -18.50 1.00
CA ASP A 186 6.13 -18.36 0.63
C ASP A 186 6.68 -16.94 0.89
N LYS A 187 5.79 -15.97 1.14
CA LYS A 187 6.08 -14.56 1.45
C LYS A 187 7.04 -13.90 0.46
N ASN A 188 6.91 -14.24 -0.83
CA ASN A 188 7.80 -13.76 -1.87
C ASN A 188 7.65 -12.26 -2.12
N LEU A 189 6.43 -11.72 -1.93
CA LEU A 189 6.17 -10.31 -2.14
C LEU A 189 6.83 -9.46 -1.05
N ARG A 190 6.74 -9.88 0.21
CA ARG A 190 7.41 -9.18 1.31
C ARG A 190 8.91 -9.02 1.06
N LYS A 191 9.59 -10.09 0.63
CA LYS A 191 11.03 -10.08 0.33
C LYS A 191 11.41 -9.04 -0.73
N LEU A 192 10.52 -8.79 -1.70
CA LEU A 192 10.74 -7.79 -2.76
C LEU A 192 10.63 -6.34 -2.26
N PHE A 193 10.07 -6.11 -1.07
CA PHE A 193 9.87 -4.79 -0.49
C PHE A 193 10.62 -4.59 0.83
N LEU A 194 11.43 -5.57 1.27
CA LEU A 194 12.25 -5.42 2.49
C LEU A 194 13.27 -4.30 2.30
N GLU A 195 13.26 -3.34 3.22
CA GLU A 195 14.16 -2.19 3.20
C GLU A 195 15.62 -2.59 3.48
N ASP A 196 15.83 -3.62 4.31
CA ASP A 196 17.14 -4.21 4.61
C ASP A 196 17.08 -5.74 4.39
N PRO A 197 17.38 -6.23 3.18
CA PRO A 197 17.39 -7.67 2.88
C PRO A 197 18.54 -8.41 3.56
N SER A 198 19.51 -7.69 4.18
CA SER A 198 20.61 -8.28 4.95
C SER A 198 20.29 -8.48 6.43
N SER A 199 19.12 -8.01 6.89
CA SER A 199 18.67 -8.22 8.26
C SER A 199 18.24 -9.68 8.47
N ASP A 200 18.86 -10.36 9.44
CA ASP A 200 18.60 -11.77 9.76
C ASP A 200 17.13 -12.03 10.15
N ASP A 201 16.40 -10.99 10.56
CA ASP A 201 15.06 -11.12 11.10
C ASP A 201 13.98 -11.37 10.04
N ASN A 202 14.17 -11.03 8.75
CA ASN A 202 13.12 -11.09 7.68
C ASN A 202 11.74 -10.48 8.04
N GLU A 203 11.61 -9.90 9.22
CA GLU A 203 10.43 -9.31 9.84
C GLU A 203 10.48 -7.79 9.85
N GLY A 204 11.59 -7.20 9.36
CA GLY A 204 11.76 -5.76 9.18
C GLY A 204 10.64 -5.14 8.31
N PRO A 205 10.40 -3.82 8.44
CA PRO A 205 9.38 -3.14 7.67
C PRO A 205 9.60 -3.32 6.16
N ALA A 206 8.52 -3.65 5.45
CA ALA A 206 8.52 -3.81 4.01
C ALA A 206 7.63 -2.72 3.41
N SER A 207 8.23 -1.76 2.72
CA SER A 207 7.50 -0.61 2.19
C SER A 207 8.22 0.03 1.00
N LEU A 208 7.51 0.89 0.28
CA LEU A 208 8.06 1.74 -0.76
C LEU A 208 7.41 3.12 -0.71
N TYR A 209 8.23 4.16 -0.69
CA TYR A 209 7.77 5.53 -0.92
C TYR A 209 7.74 5.82 -2.42
N VAL A 210 6.60 6.29 -2.92
CA VAL A 210 6.41 6.70 -4.30
C VAL A 210 6.33 8.22 -4.34
N PRO A 211 7.38 8.91 -4.83
CA PRO A 211 7.43 10.36 -4.83
C PRO A 211 6.34 10.95 -5.74
N PRO A 212 5.88 12.16 -5.44
CA PRO A 212 4.80 12.81 -6.18
C PRO A 212 5.25 13.18 -7.60
N HIS A 213 4.31 13.18 -8.55
CA HIS A 213 4.59 13.68 -9.89
C HIS A 213 4.77 15.21 -9.95
N LYS A 214 4.19 15.95 -9.01
CA LYS A 214 4.36 17.41 -8.89
C LYS A 214 5.01 17.73 -7.55
N ARG A 215 5.98 18.65 -7.54
CA ARG A 215 6.78 19.00 -6.36
C ARG A 215 5.99 19.66 -5.23
N ASP A 216 4.79 20.16 -5.50
CA ASP A 216 3.89 20.80 -4.54
C ASP A 216 2.92 19.82 -3.85
N LYS A 217 2.98 18.53 -4.18
CA LYS A 217 2.12 17.49 -3.60
C LYS A 217 2.93 16.51 -2.77
N MET A 218 2.29 15.85 -1.81
CA MET A 218 2.90 14.74 -1.08
C MET A 218 2.93 13.47 -1.95
N GLY A 219 3.99 12.66 -1.79
CA GLY A 219 4.02 11.31 -2.33
C GLY A 219 3.08 10.35 -1.59
N SER A 220 3.04 9.11 -2.08
CA SER A 220 2.21 8.03 -1.53
C SER A 220 3.06 6.85 -1.09
N THR A 221 2.50 6.02 -0.23
CA THR A 221 3.19 4.85 0.32
C THR A 221 2.57 3.55 -0.16
N ILE A 222 3.42 2.53 -0.35
CA ILE A 222 3.01 1.14 -0.47
C ILE A 222 3.59 0.42 0.74
N THR A 223 2.74 -0.12 1.59
CA THR A 223 3.17 -0.87 2.78
C THR A 223 2.78 -2.34 2.63
N VAL A 224 3.75 -3.25 2.78
CA VAL A 224 3.55 -4.69 2.61
C VAL A 224 3.38 -5.36 3.97
N LEU A 225 2.23 -5.99 4.17
CA LEU A 225 1.85 -6.62 5.44
C LEU A 225 1.47 -8.08 5.24
N ASN A 226 1.64 -8.88 6.29
CA ASN A 226 0.98 -10.17 6.40
C ASN A 226 -0.50 -9.97 6.81
N ALA A 227 -1.33 -11.00 6.61
CA ALA A 227 -2.76 -10.94 6.94
C ALA A 227 -3.06 -10.58 8.42
N ASP A 228 -2.24 -11.07 9.35
CA ASP A 228 -2.35 -10.86 10.79
C ASP A 228 -1.92 -9.46 11.26
N GLN A 229 -1.13 -8.77 10.43
CA GLN A 229 -0.67 -7.40 10.70
C GLN A 229 -1.67 -6.34 10.22
N TRP A 230 -2.63 -6.73 9.37
CA TRP A 230 -3.61 -5.81 8.80
C TRP A 230 -4.74 -5.52 9.79
N ASN A 231 -4.94 -4.24 10.07
CA ASN A 231 -6.09 -3.73 10.81
C ASN A 231 -6.50 -2.39 10.19
N GLU A 232 -7.68 -2.33 9.61
CA GLU A 232 -8.18 -1.14 8.91
C GLU A 232 -8.21 0.12 9.79
N ARG A 233 -8.49 -0.01 11.09
CA ARG A 233 -8.52 1.13 12.03
C ARG A 233 -7.14 1.71 12.34
N ALA A 234 -6.08 0.95 12.10
CA ALA A 234 -4.71 1.42 12.28
C ALA A 234 -4.19 2.22 11.06
N TYR A 235 -4.92 2.21 9.94
CA TYR A 235 -4.53 2.87 8.69
C TYR A 235 -5.71 3.66 8.08
N PRO A 236 -6.26 4.67 8.78
CA PRO A 236 -7.44 5.42 8.33
C PRO A 236 -7.25 6.17 7.00
N GLU A 237 -6.00 6.49 6.63
CA GLU A 237 -5.64 7.15 5.38
C GLU A 237 -5.69 6.22 4.16
N VAL A 238 -5.59 4.90 4.39
CA VAL A 238 -5.51 3.91 3.32
C VAL A 238 -6.90 3.70 2.72
N LYS A 239 -6.99 3.84 1.41
CA LYS A 239 -8.24 3.63 0.66
C LYS A 239 -8.19 2.44 -0.30
N VAL A 240 -7.00 1.90 -0.54
CA VAL A 240 -6.80 0.76 -1.46
C VAL A 240 -5.99 -0.32 -0.74
N VAL A 241 -6.58 -1.52 -0.67
CA VAL A 241 -5.92 -2.73 -0.18
C VAL A 241 -5.85 -3.73 -1.32
N ILE A 242 -4.65 -4.19 -1.65
CA ILE A 242 -4.41 -5.23 -2.67
C ILE A 242 -3.89 -6.47 -1.97
N CYS A 243 -4.49 -7.61 -2.24
CA CYS A 243 -4.08 -8.90 -1.70
C CYS A 243 -3.41 -9.72 -2.80
N ASP A 244 -2.13 -10.03 -2.65
CA ASP A 244 -1.45 -11.04 -3.45
C ASP A 244 -1.87 -12.43 -2.94
N CYS A 245 -2.92 -12.99 -3.53
CA CYS A 245 -3.56 -14.20 -3.02
C CYS A 245 -2.67 -15.44 -3.17
N SER A 246 -2.78 -16.41 -2.27
CA SER A 246 -2.12 -17.71 -2.43
C SER A 246 -2.57 -18.37 -3.75
N PRO A 247 -1.65 -19.01 -4.49
CA PRO A 247 -1.99 -19.81 -5.67
C PRO A 247 -2.89 -21.01 -5.33
N VAL A 248 -2.90 -21.46 -4.08
CA VAL A 248 -3.83 -22.46 -3.57
C VAL A 248 -5.06 -21.76 -3.02
N LEU A 249 -6.14 -21.74 -3.80
CA LEU A 249 -7.31 -20.91 -3.51
C LEU A 249 -7.89 -21.09 -2.08
N ASN A 250 -7.88 -22.33 -1.56
CA ASN A 250 -8.39 -22.66 -0.22
C ASN A 250 -7.51 -22.14 0.94
N GLN A 251 -6.27 -21.75 0.69
CA GLN A 251 -5.39 -21.19 1.73
C GLN A 251 -5.62 -19.70 1.96
N ASN A 252 -6.35 -19.02 1.08
CA ASN A 252 -6.70 -17.62 1.27
C ASN A 252 -7.71 -17.48 2.42
N PRO A 253 -7.49 -16.58 3.40
CA PRO A 253 -8.41 -16.40 4.51
C PRO A 253 -9.81 -15.95 4.07
N ASP A 254 -10.84 -16.69 4.47
CA ASP A 254 -12.23 -16.47 4.03
C ASP A 254 -12.71 -15.04 4.34
N HIS A 255 -12.41 -14.54 5.54
CA HIS A 255 -12.77 -13.19 5.96
C HIS A 255 -12.16 -12.07 5.09
N LEU A 256 -11.03 -12.32 4.42
CA LEU A 256 -10.46 -11.38 3.44
C LEU A 256 -11.12 -11.57 2.07
N VAL A 257 -11.25 -12.82 1.61
CA VAL A 257 -11.88 -13.11 0.32
C VAL A 257 -13.30 -12.57 0.24
N GLU A 258 -14.08 -12.67 1.33
CA GLU A 258 -15.43 -12.12 1.44
C GLU A 258 -15.49 -10.59 1.37
N LYS A 259 -14.42 -9.91 1.82
CA LYS A 259 -14.32 -8.44 1.79
C LYS A 259 -14.06 -7.89 0.40
N PHE A 260 -13.42 -8.66 -0.49
CA PHE A 260 -13.00 -8.18 -1.81
C PHE A 260 -14.16 -7.52 -2.57
N ASP A 261 -13.90 -6.32 -3.07
CA ASP A 261 -14.81 -5.62 -3.97
C ASP A 261 -14.48 -5.98 -5.41
N TYR A 262 -13.19 -6.20 -5.68
CA TYR A 262 -12.66 -6.48 -7.01
C TYR A 262 -11.67 -7.63 -6.96
N CYS A 263 -11.64 -8.46 -8.00
CA CYS A 263 -10.62 -9.49 -8.19
C CYS A 263 -9.95 -9.33 -9.55
N VAL A 264 -8.63 -9.43 -9.60
CA VAL A 264 -7.84 -9.36 -10.84
C VAL A 264 -7.14 -10.69 -11.06
N LEU A 265 -7.33 -11.28 -12.24
CA LEU A 265 -6.80 -12.58 -12.62
C LEU A 265 -5.88 -12.41 -13.84
N PRO A 266 -4.57 -12.22 -13.66
CA PRO A 266 -3.63 -12.24 -14.76
C PRO A 266 -3.60 -13.60 -15.47
N THR A 267 -3.58 -13.56 -16.80
CA THR A 267 -3.44 -14.72 -17.66
C THR A 267 -2.52 -14.43 -18.85
N THR A 268 -1.88 -15.46 -19.39
CA THR A 268 -0.99 -15.32 -20.56
C THR A 268 -1.69 -15.86 -21.82
N LEU A 269 -1.52 -15.17 -22.96
CA LEU A 269 -2.01 -15.64 -24.26
C LEU A 269 -1.06 -16.69 -24.85
N ASN A 270 -1.03 -17.87 -24.27
CA ASN A 270 -0.36 -19.03 -24.85
C ASN A 270 -1.31 -20.23 -24.95
N PRO A 271 -1.06 -21.18 -25.85
CA PRO A 271 -1.93 -22.33 -26.02
C PRO A 271 -2.15 -23.14 -24.74
N LEU A 272 -1.15 -23.33 -23.87
CA LEU A 272 -1.39 -24.07 -22.62
C LEU A 272 -2.21 -23.27 -21.60
N GLY A 273 -2.11 -21.95 -21.65
CA GLY A 273 -2.91 -20.96 -20.93
C GLY A 273 -4.38 -21.06 -21.33
N ILE A 274 -4.64 -21.10 -22.64
CA ILE A 274 -5.97 -20.97 -23.25
C ILE A 274 -6.62 -22.31 -23.64
N ALA A 275 -5.87 -23.31 -24.09
CA ALA A 275 -6.35 -24.62 -24.59
C ALA A 275 -6.79 -25.59 -23.49
N LYS A 276 -6.44 -25.32 -22.22
CA LYS A 276 -7.16 -25.90 -21.05
C LYS A 276 -8.42 -25.09 -20.70
N GLY A 277 -8.95 -24.34 -21.67
CA GLY A 277 -10.17 -23.54 -21.64
C GLY A 277 -10.02 -22.29 -20.80
N GLY A 278 -10.72 -21.21 -21.17
CA GLY A 278 -11.10 -20.21 -20.17
C GLY A 278 -11.79 -20.85 -18.95
N ASP A 279 -12.18 -22.12 -19.02
CA ASP A 279 -12.45 -23.05 -17.92
C ASP A 279 -11.56 -22.86 -16.68
N VAL A 280 -10.23 -22.71 -16.78
CA VAL A 280 -9.42 -22.49 -15.55
C VAL A 280 -9.72 -21.13 -14.91
N ILE A 281 -9.85 -20.08 -15.72
CA ILE A 281 -10.22 -18.74 -15.24
C ILE A 281 -11.63 -18.77 -14.66
N THR A 282 -12.58 -19.36 -15.37
CA THR A 282 -13.98 -19.44 -14.95
C THR A 282 -14.18 -20.39 -13.76
N ARG A 283 -13.32 -21.41 -13.58
CA ARG A 283 -13.25 -22.23 -12.36
C ARG A 283 -12.75 -21.42 -11.18
N THR A 284 -11.73 -20.58 -11.39
CA THR A 284 -11.26 -19.65 -10.35
C THR A 284 -12.34 -18.63 -10.02
N PHE A 285 -13.05 -18.06 -11.02
CA PHE A 285 -14.22 -17.21 -10.79
C PHE A 285 -15.29 -17.95 -9.98
N ALA A 286 -15.67 -19.17 -10.38
CA ALA A 286 -16.65 -19.96 -9.66
C ALA A 286 -16.21 -20.27 -8.22
N HIS A 287 -14.91 -20.52 -8.02
CA HIS A 287 -14.35 -20.74 -6.70
C HIS A 287 -14.46 -19.50 -5.82
N ILE A 288 -14.02 -18.33 -6.32
CA ILE A 288 -14.12 -17.06 -5.61
C ILE A 288 -15.59 -16.77 -5.31
N ARG A 289 -16.49 -16.95 -6.28
CA ARG A 289 -17.93 -16.71 -6.14
C ARG A 289 -18.60 -17.60 -5.09
N LYS A 290 -18.03 -18.78 -4.75
CA LYS A 290 -18.53 -19.59 -3.63
C LYS A 290 -18.43 -18.83 -2.30
N LYS A 291 -17.33 -18.10 -2.10
CA LYS A 291 -17.04 -17.34 -0.88
C LYS A 291 -17.54 -15.89 -0.97
N ASN A 292 -17.33 -15.22 -2.09
CA ASN A 292 -17.68 -13.80 -2.26
C ASN A 292 -18.79 -13.59 -3.31
N LYS A 293 -19.97 -13.17 -2.86
CA LYS A 293 -21.15 -12.96 -3.74
C LYS A 293 -21.19 -11.59 -4.43
N LYS A 294 -20.34 -10.64 -4.02
CA LYS A 294 -20.41 -9.25 -4.49
C LYS A 294 -19.31 -8.86 -5.47
N ALA A 295 -18.12 -9.43 -5.36
CA ALA A 295 -16.93 -8.95 -6.08
C ALA A 295 -17.11 -8.96 -7.60
N GLU A 296 -16.62 -7.92 -8.25
CA GLU A 296 -16.42 -7.90 -9.71
C GLU A 296 -15.05 -8.50 -10.03
N MET A 297 -14.99 -9.36 -11.05
CA MET A 297 -13.81 -10.15 -11.36
C MET A 297 -13.34 -9.89 -12.78
N PHE A 298 -12.07 -9.56 -12.92
CA PHE A 298 -11.46 -9.11 -14.16
C PHE A 298 -10.33 -10.07 -14.54
N ALA A 299 -10.46 -10.75 -15.67
CA ALA A 299 -9.31 -11.38 -16.32
C ALA A 299 -8.51 -10.32 -17.06
N VAL A 300 -7.19 -10.28 -16.86
CA VAL A 300 -6.29 -9.34 -17.55
C VAL A 300 -5.20 -10.10 -18.28
N VAL A 301 -4.91 -9.68 -19.50
CA VAL A 301 -3.82 -10.30 -20.28
C VAL A 301 -2.47 -9.76 -19.83
N ASN A 302 -1.65 -10.65 -19.28
CA ASN A 302 -0.27 -10.43 -18.91
C ASN A 302 0.71 -11.03 -19.93
N SER A 303 1.93 -10.50 -19.97
CA SER A 303 2.99 -10.86 -20.90
C SER A 303 2.56 -10.83 -22.37
N TYR A 304 1.76 -9.83 -22.75
CA TYR A 304 1.27 -9.65 -24.11
C TYR A 304 2.40 -9.30 -25.08
N ASN A 305 2.56 -10.09 -26.15
CA ASN A 305 3.52 -9.80 -27.20
C ASN A 305 2.87 -8.89 -28.27
N SER A 306 3.35 -7.65 -28.38
CA SER A 306 2.80 -6.65 -29.31
C SER A 306 3.47 -6.64 -30.69
N ALA A 307 4.39 -7.58 -30.97
CA ALA A 307 5.02 -7.66 -32.27
C ALA A 307 4.00 -8.08 -33.35
N GLN A 308 4.08 -7.46 -34.52
CA GLN A 308 3.16 -7.71 -35.65
C GLN A 308 3.13 -9.19 -36.06
N SER A 309 4.25 -9.90 -35.92
CA SER A 309 4.34 -11.34 -36.20
C SER A 309 3.43 -12.21 -35.30
N TYR A 310 3.01 -11.70 -34.14
CA TYR A 310 2.13 -12.40 -33.20
C TYR A 310 0.66 -12.00 -33.37
N GLU A 311 0.31 -11.06 -34.26
CA GLU A 311 -1.05 -10.52 -34.37
C GLU A 311 -2.09 -11.61 -34.65
N ARG A 312 -1.87 -12.45 -35.68
CA ARG A 312 -2.76 -13.57 -36.01
C ARG A 312 -2.92 -14.56 -34.85
N GLN A 313 -1.82 -14.86 -34.15
CA GLN A 313 -1.84 -15.76 -33.00
C GLN A 313 -2.63 -15.14 -31.83
N ASN A 314 -2.37 -13.87 -31.53
CA ASN A 314 -3.05 -13.13 -30.48
C ASN A 314 -4.55 -13.07 -30.75
N SER A 315 -4.97 -12.71 -31.97
CA SER A 315 -6.40 -12.66 -32.34
C SER A 315 -7.09 -14.02 -32.15
N THR A 316 -6.42 -15.11 -32.54
CA THR A 316 -6.98 -16.47 -32.40
C THR A 316 -7.15 -16.84 -30.93
N LEU A 317 -6.10 -16.67 -30.12
CA LEU A 317 -6.11 -17.03 -28.70
C LEU A 317 -7.05 -16.12 -27.89
N LEU A 318 -7.09 -14.84 -28.22
CA LEU A 318 -7.98 -13.86 -27.58
C LEU A 318 -9.44 -14.17 -27.88
N SER A 319 -9.80 -14.49 -29.13
CA SER A 319 -11.16 -14.88 -29.48
C SER A 319 -11.63 -16.12 -28.70
N MET A 320 -10.75 -17.11 -28.49
CA MET A 320 -11.07 -18.28 -27.67
C MET A 320 -11.29 -17.91 -26.19
N LEU A 321 -10.45 -17.02 -25.65
CA LEU A 321 -10.56 -16.53 -24.27
C LEU A 321 -11.86 -15.73 -24.06
N GLU A 322 -12.13 -14.78 -24.95
CA GLU A 322 -13.35 -13.97 -24.97
C GLU A 322 -14.60 -14.82 -25.01
N LYS A 323 -14.64 -15.81 -25.91
CA LYS A 323 -15.78 -16.72 -26.03
C LYS A 323 -16.03 -17.44 -24.70
N SER A 324 -14.98 -17.97 -24.08
CA SER A 324 -15.11 -18.70 -22.82
C SER A 324 -15.57 -17.82 -21.66
N ILE A 325 -15.03 -16.60 -21.54
CA ILE A 325 -15.42 -15.67 -20.48
C ILE A 325 -16.83 -15.14 -20.73
N SER A 326 -17.19 -14.80 -21.97
CA SER A 326 -18.53 -14.33 -22.33
C SER A 326 -19.61 -15.37 -22.05
N GLN A 327 -19.32 -16.66 -22.30
CA GLN A 327 -20.21 -17.75 -21.93
C GLN A 327 -20.44 -17.83 -20.41
N TYR A 328 -19.37 -17.69 -19.62
CA TYR A 328 -19.49 -17.66 -18.16
C TYR A 328 -20.21 -16.40 -17.66
N SER A 329 -19.99 -15.26 -18.32
CA SER A 329 -20.59 -13.97 -17.97
C SER A 329 -22.12 -13.99 -18.06
N GLN A 330 -22.69 -14.88 -18.88
CA GLN A 330 -24.14 -15.11 -18.94
C GLN A 330 -24.68 -15.67 -17.61
N THR A 331 -23.85 -16.37 -16.84
CA THR A 331 -24.19 -16.91 -15.50
C THR A 331 -23.79 -15.98 -14.37
N ASP A 332 -22.70 -15.25 -14.53
CA ASP A 332 -22.19 -14.27 -13.56
C ASP A 332 -21.75 -12.99 -14.29
N PRO A 333 -22.63 -11.98 -14.41
CA PRO A 333 -22.37 -10.78 -15.20
C PRO A 333 -21.26 -9.89 -14.60
N LYS A 334 -20.79 -10.20 -13.39
CA LYS A 334 -19.69 -9.49 -12.73
C LYS A 334 -18.31 -10.06 -13.08
N CYS A 335 -18.25 -11.08 -13.93
CA CYS A 335 -16.99 -11.66 -14.41
C CYS A 335 -16.73 -11.22 -15.85
N GLN A 336 -15.59 -10.60 -16.11
CA GLN A 336 -15.30 -10.04 -17.44
C GLN A 336 -13.82 -10.13 -17.82
N LEU A 337 -13.56 -10.01 -19.12
CA LEU A 337 -12.22 -9.88 -19.68
C LEU A 337 -11.93 -8.40 -19.92
N ILE A 338 -10.82 -7.90 -19.41
CA ILE A 338 -10.30 -6.61 -19.84
C ILE A 338 -9.65 -6.83 -21.21
N HIS A 339 -10.31 -6.31 -22.26
CA HIS A 339 -9.79 -6.46 -23.61
C HIS A 339 -8.41 -5.78 -23.73
N PRO A 340 -7.42 -6.39 -24.42
CA PRO A 340 -6.06 -5.83 -24.56
C PRO A 340 -5.94 -4.47 -25.28
N SER A 341 -7.06 -3.91 -25.78
CA SER A 341 -7.13 -2.52 -26.27
C SER A 341 -7.35 -1.51 -25.15
N TYR A 342 -7.94 -1.91 -24.02
CA TYR A 342 -8.19 -1.06 -22.86
C TYR A 342 -7.01 -1.12 -21.89
N ALA A 343 -6.66 -2.33 -21.45
CA ALA A 343 -5.46 -2.55 -20.65
C ALA A 343 -4.87 -3.94 -20.91
N LYS A 344 -3.54 -3.98 -20.93
CA LYS A 344 -2.73 -5.20 -21.04
C LYS A 344 -1.38 -4.94 -20.41
N ILE A 345 -0.75 -5.98 -19.89
CA ILE A 345 0.65 -5.90 -19.46
C ILE A 345 1.51 -6.52 -20.55
N ARG A 346 2.37 -5.71 -21.19
CA ARG A 346 3.26 -6.19 -22.26
C ARG A 346 4.40 -7.01 -21.69
N GLN A 347 4.88 -7.95 -22.50
CA GLN A 347 6.11 -8.66 -22.17
C GLN A 347 7.26 -7.67 -22.00
N SER A 348 7.96 -7.74 -20.87
CA SER A 348 9.01 -6.79 -20.51
C SER A 348 10.14 -7.50 -19.77
N LYS A 349 11.39 -7.25 -20.22
CA LYS A 349 12.58 -7.68 -19.48
C LYS A 349 12.67 -7.02 -18.11
N LEU A 350 12.22 -5.76 -17.98
CA LEU A 350 12.21 -5.07 -16.68
C LEU A 350 11.33 -5.79 -15.67
N LEU A 351 10.18 -6.32 -16.10
CA LEU A 351 9.30 -7.11 -15.24
C LEU A 351 9.87 -8.51 -14.98
N GLN A 352 10.53 -9.12 -15.97
CA GLN A 352 11.16 -10.44 -15.83
C GLN A 352 12.31 -10.44 -14.82
N TYR A 353 13.11 -9.38 -14.78
CA TYR A 353 14.25 -9.22 -13.87
C TYR A 353 13.92 -8.34 -12.65
N TRP A 354 12.65 -8.02 -12.43
CA TRP A 354 12.24 -7.33 -11.22
C TRP A 354 12.50 -8.22 -10.00
N GLY A 355 13.15 -7.66 -8.98
CA GLY A 355 13.71 -8.42 -7.85
C GLY A 355 15.23 -8.58 -7.89
N MET A 356 15.92 -8.09 -8.92
CA MET A 356 17.40 -8.10 -8.96
C MET A 356 18.02 -7.39 -7.74
N HIS A 357 17.30 -6.43 -7.15
CA HIS A 357 17.71 -5.72 -5.94
C HIS A 357 17.89 -6.63 -4.71
N ILE A 358 17.22 -7.79 -4.69
CA ILE A 358 17.45 -8.83 -3.66
C ILE A 358 18.85 -9.43 -3.80
N ILE A 359 19.38 -9.51 -5.03
CA ILE A 359 20.67 -10.14 -5.35
C ILE A 359 21.81 -9.12 -5.26
N ASP A 360 21.60 -7.90 -5.78
CA ASP A 360 22.65 -6.87 -5.82
C ASP A 360 22.64 -5.94 -4.60
N GLY A 361 21.65 -6.07 -3.70
CA GLY A 361 21.54 -5.28 -2.47
C GLY A 361 21.09 -3.83 -2.67
N SER A 362 20.68 -3.45 -3.88
CA SER A 362 20.11 -2.13 -4.11
C SER A 362 18.77 -1.94 -3.40
N PRO A 363 18.32 -0.70 -3.16
CA PRO A 363 17.04 -0.45 -2.51
C PRO A 363 15.85 -1.02 -3.31
N PRO A 364 14.78 -1.48 -2.65
CA PRO A 364 13.55 -1.90 -3.31
C PRO A 364 13.03 -0.87 -4.31
N ALA A 365 12.65 -1.33 -5.49
CA ALA A 365 12.06 -0.47 -6.52
C ALA A 365 11.07 -1.25 -7.39
N LEU A 366 10.07 -0.54 -7.90
CA LEU A 366 9.20 -1.03 -8.98
C LEU A 366 9.94 -0.97 -10.32
N ALA A 367 9.47 -1.75 -11.30
CA ALA A 367 9.98 -1.71 -12.68
C ALA A 367 9.54 -0.45 -13.46
N PHE A 368 9.32 0.68 -12.78
CA PHE A 368 8.80 1.94 -13.33
C PHE A 368 9.89 2.96 -13.70
N ARG A 369 11.17 2.67 -13.46
CA ARG A 369 12.29 3.55 -13.82
C ARG A 369 12.31 3.81 -15.32
N GLU A 370 12.36 5.08 -15.72
CA GLU A 370 12.36 5.47 -17.12
C GLU A 370 13.65 5.04 -17.84
N VAL A 371 13.50 4.52 -19.05
CA VAL A 371 14.62 4.26 -19.97
C VAL A 371 14.36 5.07 -21.24
N ALA A 372 15.19 6.08 -21.50
CA ALA A 372 15.03 7.00 -22.63
C ALA A 372 13.64 7.68 -22.70
N GLY A 373 13.12 8.12 -21.54
CA GLY A 373 11.85 8.85 -21.44
C GLY A 373 10.58 8.01 -21.63
N ARG A 374 10.69 6.67 -21.67
CA ARG A 374 9.54 5.76 -21.71
C ARG A 374 9.73 4.62 -20.73
N ASN A 375 8.64 4.15 -20.14
CA ASN A 375 8.61 2.93 -19.36
C ASN A 375 7.28 2.20 -19.61
N TYR A 376 7.33 1.15 -20.43
CA TYR A 376 6.13 0.39 -20.79
C TYR A 376 5.43 -0.26 -19.59
N PRO A 377 6.12 -0.88 -18.62
CA PRO A 377 5.47 -1.35 -17.39
C PRO A 377 4.65 -0.28 -16.68
N ARG A 378 5.21 0.91 -16.42
CA ARG A 378 4.53 2.03 -15.79
C ARG A 378 3.29 2.43 -16.58
N THR A 379 3.41 2.59 -17.90
CA THR A 379 2.25 2.90 -18.75
C THR A 379 1.17 1.83 -18.69
N ASP A 380 1.55 0.55 -18.78
CA ASP A 380 0.63 -0.59 -18.80
C ASP A 380 -0.14 -0.72 -17.47
N PHE A 381 0.56 -0.57 -16.34
CA PHE A 381 -0.06 -0.63 -15.03
C PHE A 381 -0.90 0.61 -14.70
N LEU A 382 -0.50 1.81 -15.17
CA LEU A 382 -1.36 3.01 -15.09
C LEU A 382 -2.63 2.86 -15.94
N GLN A 383 -2.55 2.25 -17.13
CA GLN A 383 -3.74 1.93 -17.93
C GLN A 383 -4.64 0.92 -17.23
N LEU A 384 -4.08 -0.12 -16.62
CA LEU A 384 -4.86 -1.08 -15.83
C LEU A 384 -5.53 -0.40 -14.62
N ALA A 385 -4.79 0.40 -13.86
CA ALA A 385 -5.33 1.11 -12.71
C ALA A 385 -6.40 2.14 -13.11
N GLY A 386 -6.20 2.87 -14.22
CA GLY A 386 -7.19 3.77 -14.79
C GLY A 386 -8.45 3.05 -15.26
N PHE A 387 -8.30 1.93 -15.99
CA PHE A 387 -9.45 1.10 -16.37
C PHE A 387 -10.24 0.63 -15.15
N LEU A 388 -9.54 0.11 -14.13
CA LEU A 388 -10.18 -0.31 -12.89
C LEU A 388 -10.85 0.90 -12.22
N GLN A 389 -10.20 2.06 -12.12
CA GLN A 389 -10.82 3.25 -11.55
C GLN A 389 -12.13 3.63 -12.25
N ASP A 390 -12.14 3.67 -13.58
CA ASP A 390 -13.31 4.04 -14.40
C ASP A 390 -14.47 3.04 -14.30
N HIS A 391 -14.17 1.76 -14.04
CA HIS A 391 -15.13 0.66 -14.02
C HIS A 391 -15.41 0.16 -12.60
N THR A 392 -15.00 0.92 -11.59
CA THR A 392 -15.20 0.59 -10.19
C THR A 392 -15.59 1.82 -9.37
N SER A 393 -16.02 1.59 -8.13
CA SER A 393 -16.33 2.66 -7.17
C SER A 393 -15.08 3.34 -6.59
N ILE A 394 -13.89 3.18 -7.19
CA ILE A 394 -12.70 3.94 -6.78
C ILE A 394 -12.85 5.43 -7.12
N MET A 395 -13.59 5.79 -8.19
CA MET A 395 -13.78 7.19 -8.59
C MET A 395 -14.36 8.07 -7.48
N SER A 396 -15.34 7.57 -6.72
CA SER A 396 -15.95 8.32 -5.61
C SER A 396 -14.98 8.61 -4.46
N ILE A 397 -13.80 7.96 -4.44
CA ILE A 397 -12.76 8.18 -3.43
C ILE A 397 -11.76 9.26 -3.88
N SER A 398 -11.47 9.36 -5.17
CA SER A 398 -10.56 10.39 -5.70
C SER A 398 -11.13 11.80 -5.67
N GLU A 399 -12.46 11.95 -5.73
CA GLU A 399 -13.14 13.26 -5.67
C GLU A 399 -13.14 13.87 -4.26
N LEU A 400 -12.80 13.10 -3.22
CA LEU A 400 -12.69 13.58 -1.83
C LEU A 400 -11.32 14.23 -1.50
N LYS A 401 -10.36 14.24 -2.45
CA LYS A 401 -9.01 14.81 -2.28
C LYS A 401 -8.75 16.09 -3.12
N GLN A 402 -9.77 16.61 -3.81
CA GLN A 402 -9.74 17.96 -4.40
C GLN A 402 -10.46 18.92 -3.46
#